data_AF-A0A534RLR3-F1
#
_entry.id   AF-A0A534RLR3-F1
#
_cell.length_a   1.000
_cell.length_b   1.000
_cell.length_c   1.000
_cell.angle_alpha   90.00
_cell.angle_beta   90.00
_cell.angle_gamma   90.00
#
_symmetry.space_group_name_H-M   'P 1'
#
loop_
_entity.id
_entity.type
_entity.pdbx_description
1 polymer ?
#
loop_
_entity_poly.entity_id
_entity_poly.type
_entity_poly.pdbx_seq_one_letter_code
_entity_poly.pdbx_strand_id
1 'polypeptide(L)'
;DAHGVMGGLKLGQTKVRGDWALSGYYEYIGQEAAISSFTYDDFGNGGTNLEGSVIQLDYQLLNPLTLTARSHFTNFINRPADTTNPTLIRLQLDAQVKF
;
A
#
# COMPACT_ATOMS: atom_id res chain seq x y z
N ASP A 1 -6.68 6.31 21.20
CA ASP A 1 -6.63 7.23 20.05
C ASP A 1 -7.19 6.57 18.80
N ALA A 2 -8.32 7.10 18.32
CA ALA A 2 -9.11 6.58 17.21
C ALA A 2 -8.90 7.41 15.93
N HIS A 3 -7.63 7.60 15.53
CA HIS A 3 -7.28 8.40 14.37
C HIS A 3 -6.49 7.58 13.36
N GLY A 4 -6.84 7.74 12.08
CA GLY A 4 -6.07 7.23 10.95
C GLY A 4 -5.63 8.40 10.08
N VAL A 5 -4.37 8.40 9.66
CA VAL A 5 -3.84 9.37 8.70
C VAL A 5 -3.15 8.64 7.56
N MET A 6 -3.40 9.09 6.34
CA MET A 6 -2.74 8.61 5.15
C MET A 6 -2.19 9.80 4.38
N GLY A 7 -0.93 9.75 4.01
CA GLY A 7 -0.27 10.76 3.21
C GLY A 7 0.56 10.09 2.12
N GLY A 8 0.57 10.67 0.92
CA GLY A 8 1.30 10.08 -0.18
C GLY A 8 1.58 11.05 -1.31
N LEU A 9 2.53 10.67 -2.14
CA LEU A 9 2.96 11.40 -3.32
C LEU A 9 2.96 10.45 -4.52
N LYS A 10 2.61 11.00 -5.68
CA LYS A 10 2.71 10.33 -6.96
C LYS A 10 3.48 11.20 -7.94
N LEU A 11 4.44 10.58 -8.62
CA LEU A 11 5.26 11.19 -9.66
C LEU A 11 5.04 10.42 -10.96
N GLY A 12 4.77 11.14 -12.04
CA GLY A 12 4.53 10.55 -13.37
C GLY A 12 3.10 10.04 -13.57
N GLN A 13 2.86 9.50 -14.75
CA GLN A 13 1.57 9.00 -15.21
C GLN A 13 1.79 7.95 -16.30
N THR A 14 0.92 6.95 -16.41
CA THR A 14 0.99 5.89 -17.42
C THR A 14 -0.12 6.09 -18.47
N LYS A 15 0.22 6.73 -19.60
CA LYS A 15 -0.72 7.02 -20.70
C LYS A 15 -0.34 6.33 -22.00
N VAL A 16 0.93 6.39 -22.38
CA VAL A 16 1.46 5.79 -23.61
C VAL A 16 2.57 4.80 -23.28
N ARG A 17 2.86 3.88 -24.21
CA ARG A 17 3.95 2.91 -24.05
C ARG A 17 5.26 3.59 -23.62
N GLY A 18 5.88 3.06 -22.58
CA GLY A 18 7.14 3.56 -22.02
C GLY A 18 6.94 4.57 -20.89
N ASP A 19 5.72 5.06 -20.68
CA ASP A 19 5.42 5.88 -19.53
C ASP A 19 5.54 5.08 -18.23
N TRP A 20 5.92 5.78 -17.17
CA TRP A 20 6.02 5.22 -15.83
C TRP A 20 5.39 6.17 -14.82
N ALA A 21 4.96 5.60 -13.71
CA ALA A 21 4.59 6.36 -12.53
C ALA A 21 5.14 5.69 -11.28
N LEU A 22 5.63 6.49 -10.35
CA LEU A 22 6.05 6.04 -9.04
C LEU A 22 5.15 6.70 -8.01
N SER A 23 4.56 5.91 -7.12
CA SER A 23 3.79 6.40 -5.98
C SER A 23 4.31 5.81 -4.70
N GLY A 24 4.37 6.65 -3.68
CA GLY A 24 4.69 6.25 -2.32
C GLY A 24 3.67 6.84 -1.37
N TYR A 25 3.16 6.03 -0.45
CA TYR A 25 2.26 6.50 0.59
C TYR A 25 2.61 5.85 1.92
N TYR A 26 2.33 6.59 2.99
CA TYR A 26 2.46 6.12 4.36
C TYR A 26 1.10 6.23 5.03
N GLU A 27 0.75 5.17 5.74
CA GLU A 27 -0.52 5.04 6.42
C GLU A 27 -0.27 4.69 7.89
N TYR A 28 -0.99 5.38 8.76
CA TYR A 28 -0.98 5.16 10.19
C TYR A 28 -2.43 4.99 10.64
N ILE A 29 -2.77 3.82 11.20
CA ILE A 29 -4.12 3.48 11.65
C ILE A 29 -4.08 3.14 13.13
N GLY A 30 -4.56 4.06 13.98
CA GLY A 30 -4.64 3.86 15.42
C GLY A 30 -5.50 2.65 15.80
N GLN A 31 -5.21 2.04 16.96
CA GLN A 31 -5.84 0.82 17.47
C GLN A 31 -7.37 0.90 17.63
N GLU A 32 -7.91 2.10 17.83
CA GLU A 32 -9.34 2.37 17.98
C GLU A 32 -9.98 3.00 16.73
N ALA A 33 -9.21 3.19 15.65
CA ALA A 33 -9.69 3.82 14.44
C ALA A 33 -10.54 2.83 13.62
N ALA A 34 -11.86 2.95 13.73
CA ALA A 34 -12.82 2.20 12.90
C ALA A 34 -12.88 2.75 11.46
N ILE A 35 -11.79 2.67 10.69
CA ILE A 35 -11.85 2.89 9.24
C ILE A 35 -12.24 1.57 8.57
N SER A 36 -13.44 1.09 8.88
CA SER A 36 -13.96 -0.21 8.45
C SER A 36 -14.32 -0.29 6.95
N SER A 37 -14.13 0.77 6.15
CA SER A 37 -14.56 0.83 4.74
C SER A 37 -13.42 1.12 3.74
N PHE A 38 -12.22 1.46 4.21
CA PHE A 38 -11.02 1.62 3.37
C PHE A 38 -9.87 0.73 3.84
N THR A 39 -10.05 -0.04 4.92
CA THR A 39 -9.13 -1.11 5.34
C THR A 39 -9.05 -2.13 4.23
N TYR A 40 -8.04 -1.91 3.39
CA TYR A 40 -7.42 -2.86 2.51
C TYR A 40 -7.32 -4.21 3.25
N ASP A 41 -8.05 -5.23 2.79
CA ASP A 41 -8.03 -6.59 3.36
C ASP A 41 -6.60 -7.20 3.38
N ASP A 42 -5.65 -6.54 2.73
CA ASP A 42 -4.28 -6.94 2.50
C ASP A 42 -3.25 -6.27 3.44
N PHE A 43 -3.65 -5.35 4.32
CA PHE A 43 -2.76 -4.73 5.31
C PHE A 43 -2.76 -5.53 6.62
N GLY A 44 -1.94 -6.58 6.67
CA GLY A 44 -1.97 -7.52 7.80
C GLY A 44 -3.30 -8.31 7.88
N ASN A 45 -3.52 -9.02 8.98
CA ASN A 45 -4.65 -9.93 9.17
C ASN A 45 -6.01 -9.20 9.38
N GLY A 46 -6.26 -8.10 8.65
CA GLY A 46 -7.48 -7.29 8.70
C GLY A 46 -7.70 -6.60 10.06
N GLY A 47 -6.83 -5.65 10.44
CA GLY A 47 -6.88 -5.04 11.78
C GLY A 47 -6.54 -3.55 11.86
N THR A 48 -6.92 -2.94 12.98
CA THR A 48 -6.42 -1.65 13.44
C THR A 48 -5.01 -1.81 14.05
N ASN A 49 -4.37 -0.72 14.49
CA ASN A 49 -3.05 -0.75 15.15
C ASN A 49 -1.87 -1.05 14.20
N LEU A 50 -1.97 -0.58 12.96
CA LEU A 50 -0.97 -0.82 11.93
C LEU A 50 -0.45 0.49 11.38
N GLU A 51 0.85 0.54 11.17
CA GLU A 51 1.51 1.58 10.39
C GLU A 51 2.28 0.94 9.25
N GLY A 52 2.41 1.65 8.14
CA GLY A 52 3.22 1.12 7.05
C GLY A 52 3.39 2.06 5.88
N SER A 53 4.48 1.83 5.18
CA SER A 53 4.76 2.49 3.90
C SER A 53 4.43 1.55 2.76
N VAL A 54 3.89 2.10 1.68
CA VAL A 54 3.67 1.39 0.43
C VAL A 54 4.38 2.13 -0.68
N ILE A 55 5.08 1.37 -1.51
CA ILE A 55 5.74 1.87 -2.71
C ILE A 55 5.14 1.12 -3.90
N GLN A 56 4.76 1.85 -4.93
CA GLN A 56 4.19 1.31 -6.16
C GLN A 56 4.87 1.92 -7.37
N LEU A 57 5.28 1.06 -8.30
CA LEU A 57 5.80 1.41 -9.61
C LEU A 57 4.84 0.89 -10.67
N ASP A 58 4.33 1.80 -11.50
CA ASP A 58 3.55 1.49 -12.69
C ASP A 58 4.40 1.70 -13.93
N TYR A 59 4.32 0.77 -14.89
CA TYR A 59 4.99 0.86 -16.17
C TYR A 59 4.04 0.49 -17.31
N GLN A 60 3.88 1.38 -18.29
CA GLN A 60 3.05 1.15 -19.46
C GLN A 60 3.81 0.33 -20.50
N LEU A 61 3.70 -1.00 -20.42
CA LEU A 61 4.41 -1.91 -21.32
C LEU A 61 3.95 -1.79 -22.78
N LEU A 62 2.63 -1.68 -22.99
CA LEU A 62 1.99 -1.43 -24.28
C LEU A 62 0.85 -0.42 -24.06
N ASN A 63 0.35 0.27 -25.09
CA ASN A 63 -0.78 1.20 -24.92
C ASN A 63 -2.00 0.59 -24.19
N PRO A 64 -2.38 -0.69 -24.42
CA PRO A 64 -3.43 -1.33 -23.63
C PRO A 64 -2.95 -2.02 -22.36
N LEU A 65 -1.64 -2.26 -22.18
CA LEU A 65 -1.10 -3.10 -21.09
C LEU A 65 -0.22 -2.30 -20.13
N THR A 66 -0.67 -2.17 -18.89
CA THR A 66 0.09 -1.58 -17.79
C THR A 66 0.53 -2.69 -16.83
N LEU A 67 1.79 -2.66 -16.43
CA LEU A 67 2.32 -3.51 -15.36
C LEU A 67 2.45 -2.67 -14.09
N THR A 68 2.11 -3.26 -12.95
CA THR A 68 2.22 -2.62 -11.65
C THR A 68 2.99 -3.53 -10.71
N ALA A 69 4.00 -2.98 -10.05
CA ALA A 69 4.70 -3.63 -8.95
C ALA A 69 4.45 -2.82 -7.69
N ARG A 70 3.95 -3.46 -6.64
CA ARG A 70 3.62 -2.81 -5.37
C ARG A 70 4.23 -3.58 -4.21
N SER A 71 4.89 -2.87 -3.31
CA SER A 71 5.42 -3.43 -2.08
C SER A 71 4.87 -2.69 -0.87
N HIS A 72 4.35 -3.47 0.09
CA HIS A 72 3.83 -2.98 1.35
C HIS A 72 4.77 -3.39 2.46
N PHE A 73 5.07 -2.46 3.35
CA PHE A 73 5.87 -2.66 4.55
C PHE A 73 5.00 -2.28 5.74
N THR A 74 4.55 -3.25 6.53
CA THR A 74 3.60 -3.01 7.61
C THR A 74 4.15 -3.50 8.94
N ASN A 75 3.91 -2.71 9.98
CA ASN A 75 4.33 -2.96 11.35
C ASN A 75 3.16 -2.68 12.31
N PHE A 76 3.20 -3.27 13.50
CA PHE A 76 2.27 -2.91 14.58
C PHE A 76 2.72 -1.62 15.27
N ILE A 77 1.76 -0.72 15.54
CA ILE A 77 2.00 0.52 16.31
C ILE A 77 2.17 0.19 17.81
N ASN A 78 1.15 -0.41 18.43
CA ASN A 78 1.20 -0.90 19.81
C ASN A 78 1.41 -2.41 19.83
N ARG A 79 2.58 -2.85 20.28
CA ARG A 79 2.95 -4.26 20.37
C ARG A 79 2.10 -5.01 21.43
N PRO A 80 1.49 -6.16 21.13
CA PRO A 80 0.97 -7.07 22.15
C PRO A 80 2.11 -7.59 23.05
N ALA A 81 1.85 -7.81 24.34
CA ALA A 81 2.87 -8.41 25.21
C ALA A 81 3.35 -9.76 24.62
N ASP A 82 4.66 -10.04 24.74
CA ASP A 82 5.31 -11.28 24.32
C ASP A 82 5.42 -11.64 22.82
N THR A 83 5.24 -10.68 21.90
CA THR A 83 5.48 -10.90 20.46
C THR A 83 6.65 -10.07 19.90
N THR A 84 7.39 -10.62 18.94
CA THR A 84 8.32 -9.86 18.07
C THR A 84 7.50 -9.05 17.07
N ASN A 85 7.99 -7.86 16.66
CA ASN A 85 7.35 -7.00 15.67
C ASN A 85 8.14 -7.05 14.34
N PRO A 86 8.14 -8.19 13.61
CA PRO A 86 8.80 -8.25 12.32
C PRO A 86 7.99 -7.43 11.31
N THR A 87 8.68 -6.62 10.51
CA THR A 87 8.07 -5.94 9.37
C THR A 87 7.52 -6.95 8.40
N LEU A 88 6.21 -6.93 8.21
CA LEU A 88 5.56 -7.72 7.17
C LEU A 88 5.85 -7.04 5.84
N ILE A 89 6.55 -7.74 4.97
CA ILE A 89 6.82 -7.30 3.61
C ILE A 89 5.91 -8.10 2.68
N ARG A 90 5.07 -7.40 1.93
CA ARG A 90 4.25 -8.00 0.87
C ARG A 90 4.67 -7.41 -0.47
N LEU A 91 4.94 -8.27 -1.45
CA LEU A 91 5.16 -7.88 -2.83
C LEU A 91 3.98 -8.35 -3.69
N GLN A 92 3.47 -7.46 -4.52
CA GLN A 92 2.36 -7.70 -5.45
C GLN A 92 2.80 -7.27 -6.85
N LEU A 93 2.45 -8.10 -7.84
CA LEU A 93 2.70 -7.84 -9.25
C LEU A 93 1.39 -8.01 -10.00
N ASP A 94 0.96 -6.95 -10.69
CA ASP A 94 -0.29 -6.91 -11.43
C ASP A 94 -0.05 -6.55 -12.90
N ALA A 95 -0.94 -7.04 -13.75
CA ALA A 95 -0.99 -6.70 -15.17
C ALA A 95 -2.42 -6.31 -15.54
N GLN A 96 -2.60 -5.06 -15.99
CA GLN A 96 -3.91 -4.52 -16.36
C GLN A 96 -3.98 -4.32 -17.88
N VAL A 97 -5.01 -4.90 -18.50
CA VAL A 97 -5.32 -4.71 -19.93
C VAL A 97 -6.55 -3.80 -20.06
N LYS A 98 -6.45 -2.77 -20.90
CA LYS A 98 -7.56 -1.89 -21.31
C LYS A 98 -8.04 -2.30 -22.70
N PHE A 99 -9.36 -2.45 -22.86
CA PHE A 99 -10.04 -2.81 -24.11
C PHE A 99 -10.88 -1.64 -24.62
#